data_AF-A0A1Y1ZRS0-F1
#
_entry.id   AF-A0A1Y1ZRS0-F1
#
_cell.length_a   1.000
_cell.length_b   1.000
_cell.length_c   1.000
_cell.angle_alpha   90.00
_cell.angle_beta   90.00
_cell.angle_gamma   90.00
#
_symmetry.space_group_name_H-M   'P 1'
#
loop_
_entity.id
_entity.type
_entity.pdbx_description
1 polymer ?
#
loop_
_entity_poly.entity_id
_entity_poly.type
_entity_poly.pdbx_seq_one_letter_code
_entity_poly.pdbx_strand_id
1 'polypeptide(L)'
;MSPSMLVKYGTHASLIEAKNTLYVAERTSIPIPRLFAAYAYRPLDRDIDDFGSVYDTYIFMEFIEGEDLGKSWAKYNSTEKQIISTDLKKHITELRSLPAADYIGSVHKGPVTGVILEWSTTSRGPFKSEGDFNATIVDDWRMARSR
;
A
#
# COMPACT_ATOMS: atom_id res chain seq x y z
N MET A 1 -0.91 -24.02 -10.95
CA MET A 1 -0.63 -22.57 -11.03
C MET A 1 0.72 -22.41 -11.73
N SER A 2 0.88 -21.39 -12.58
CA SER A 2 2.18 -21.13 -13.24
C SER A 2 3.25 -20.86 -12.17
N PRO A 3 4.49 -21.35 -12.30
CA PRO A 3 5.58 -21.02 -11.37
C PRO A 3 5.92 -19.51 -11.32
N SER A 4 5.37 -18.71 -12.23
CA SER A 4 5.52 -17.26 -12.31
C SER A 4 4.39 -16.45 -11.66
N MET A 5 3.48 -17.07 -10.90
CA MET A 5 2.33 -16.38 -10.29
C MET A 5 2.32 -16.51 -8.77
N LEU A 6 2.13 -15.37 -8.10
CA LEU A 6 1.95 -15.25 -6.66
C LEU A 6 0.55 -14.73 -6.33
N VAL A 7 -0.04 -15.21 -5.24
CA VAL A 7 -1.33 -14.75 -4.72
C VAL A 7 -1.12 -14.12 -3.35
N LYS A 8 -1.42 -12.82 -3.22
CA LYS A 8 -1.51 -12.13 -1.93
C LYS A 8 -2.94 -12.17 -1.42
N TYR A 9 -3.11 -12.58 -0.15
CA TYR A 9 -4.41 -12.66 0.52
C TYR A 9 -4.26 -12.42 2.02
N GLY A 10 -5.39 -12.21 2.71
CA GLY A 10 -5.44 -12.00 4.17
C GLY A 10 -6.15 -10.71 4.56
N THR A 11 -6.30 -10.51 5.87
CA THR A 11 -7.06 -9.40 6.48
C THR A 11 -6.57 -8.00 6.09
N HIS A 12 -5.30 -7.88 5.69
CA HIS A 12 -4.68 -6.62 5.28
C HIS A 12 -4.53 -6.48 3.76
N ALA A 13 -4.89 -7.49 2.97
CA ALA A 13 -4.95 -7.36 1.53
C ALA A 13 -6.16 -6.49 1.16
N SER A 14 -5.95 -5.51 0.28
CA SER A 14 -6.99 -4.56 -0.10
C SER A 14 -6.99 -4.31 -1.60
N LEU A 15 -8.18 -4.11 -2.18
CA LEU A 15 -8.31 -3.68 -3.59
C LEU A 15 -7.65 -2.32 -3.83
N ILE A 16 -7.43 -1.50 -2.79
CA ILE A 16 -6.66 -0.26 -2.88
C ILE A 16 -5.21 -0.55 -3.26
N GLU A 17 -4.61 -1.60 -2.73
CA GLU A 17 -3.25 -2.00 -3.09
C GLU A 17 -3.14 -2.34 -4.57
N ALA A 18 -4.07 -3.15 -5.10
CA ALA A 18 -4.10 -3.49 -6.51
C ALA A 18 -4.24 -2.24 -7.40
N LYS A 19 -5.13 -1.30 -7.03
CA LYS A 19 -5.30 -0.04 -7.75
C LYS A 19 -4.04 0.84 -7.70
N ASN A 20 -3.38 0.94 -6.55
CA ASN A 20 -2.13 1.68 -6.40
C ASN A 20 -1.01 1.08 -7.26
N THR A 21 -0.88 -0.25 -7.28
CA THR A 21 0.12 -0.94 -8.12
C THR A 21 -0.12 -0.68 -9.60
N LEU A 22 -1.37 -0.75 -10.09
CA LEU A 22 -1.69 -0.38 -11.48
C LEU A 22 -1.35 1.08 -11.79
N TYR A 23 -1.71 2.00 -10.88
CA TYR A 23 -1.43 3.42 -11.05
C TYR A 23 0.07 3.72 -11.20
N VAL A 24 0.92 3.06 -10.39
CA VAL A 24 2.38 3.18 -10.46
C VAL A 24 2.93 2.53 -11.73
N ALA A 25 2.41 1.36 -12.13
CA ALA A 25 2.84 0.65 -13.34
C ALA A 25 2.62 1.48 -14.61
N GLU A 26 1.49 2.20 -14.67
CA GLU A 26 1.11 3.01 -15.83
C GLU A 26 1.93 4.30 -15.97
N ARG A 27 2.56 4.77 -14.90
CA ARG A 27 3.13 6.13 -14.82
C ARG A 27 4.61 6.18 -14.48
N THR A 28 5.22 5.04 -14.18
CA THR A 28 6.62 4.95 -13.80
C THR A 28 7.29 3.75 -14.48
N SER A 29 8.62 3.77 -14.51
CA SER A 29 9.50 2.69 -14.92
C SER A 29 9.97 1.83 -13.73
N ILE A 30 9.39 2.01 -12.55
CA ILE A 30 9.75 1.27 -11.34
C ILE A 30 9.39 -0.21 -11.55
N PRO A 31 10.33 -1.14 -11.32
CA PRO A 31 10.04 -2.56 -11.43
C PRO A 31 9.10 -2.99 -10.30
N ILE A 32 7.85 -3.26 -10.65
CA ILE A 32 6.81 -3.76 -9.74
C ILE A 32 6.13 -4.99 -10.35
N PRO A 33 5.54 -5.88 -9.54
CA PRO A 33 4.85 -7.07 -10.05
C PRO A 33 3.71 -6.71 -11.01
N ARG A 34 3.67 -7.38 -12.18
CA ARG A 34 2.52 -7.25 -13.07
C ARG A 34 1.28 -7.88 -12.43
N LEU A 35 0.20 -7.12 -12.35
CA LEU A 35 -1.09 -7.63 -11.86
C LEU A 35 -1.81 -8.43 -12.93
N PHE A 36 -2.37 -9.58 -12.54
CA PHE A 36 -3.21 -10.42 -13.39
C PHE A 36 -4.69 -10.23 -13.06
N ALA A 37 -5.03 -10.19 -11.77
CA ALA A 37 -6.38 -9.96 -11.30
C ALA A 37 -6.40 -9.57 -9.82
N ALA A 38 -7.49 -8.92 -9.38
CA ALA A 38 -7.77 -8.70 -7.97
C ALA A 38 -9.27 -8.87 -7.70
N TYR A 39 -9.62 -9.67 -6.70
CA TYR A 39 -11.01 -9.99 -6.35
C TYR A 39 -11.24 -9.81 -4.85
N ALA A 40 -12.38 -9.23 -4.50
CA ALA A 40 -12.92 -9.31 -3.15
C ALA A 40 -14.03 -10.36 -3.15
N TYR A 41 -13.88 -11.39 -2.32
CA TYR A 41 -14.89 -12.42 -2.10
C TYR A 41 -15.61 -12.16 -0.79
N ARG A 42 -16.93 -12.45 -0.76
CA ARG A 42 -17.95 -12.37 0.32
C ARG A 42 -17.50 -11.78 1.67
N PRO A 43 -18.38 -11.03 2.37
CA PRO A 43 -18.14 -10.75 3.78
C PRO A 43 -17.96 -12.10 4.51
N LEU A 44 -16.80 -12.29 5.12
CA LEU A 44 -16.54 -13.36 6.06
C LEU A 44 -17.45 -13.15 7.27
N ASP A 45 -18.02 -14.26 7.74
CA ASP A 45 -18.70 -14.32 9.02
C ASP A 45 -17.60 -14.29 10.09
N ARG A 46 -17.23 -13.08 10.52
CA ARG A 46 -16.23 -12.82 11.56
C ARG A 46 -16.90 -12.10 12.72
N ASP A 47 -16.40 -12.36 13.93
CA ASP A 47 -16.76 -11.54 15.09
C ASP A 47 -16.49 -10.07 14.78
N ILE A 48 -17.42 -9.19 15.19
CA ILE A 48 -17.35 -7.74 14.99
C ILE A 48 -16.06 -7.13 15.57
N ASP A 49 -15.42 -7.83 16.50
CA ASP A 49 -14.20 -7.43 17.18
C ASP A 49 -12.91 -7.87 16.45
N ASP A 50 -13.01 -8.65 15.36
CA ASP A 50 -11.84 -9.11 14.59
C ASP A 50 -11.32 -7.98 13.67
N PHE A 51 -10.09 -7.53 13.92
CA PHE A 51 -9.47 -6.43 13.18
C PHE A 51 -9.06 -6.90 11.77
N GLY A 52 -9.75 -6.41 10.73
CA GLY A 52 -9.40 -6.72 9.35
C GLY A 52 -10.48 -6.41 8.32
N SER A 53 -10.16 -6.60 7.05
CA SER A 53 -11.16 -6.59 5.99
C SER A 53 -12.23 -7.66 6.26
N VAL A 54 -13.50 -7.27 6.25
CA VAL A 54 -14.63 -8.21 6.25
C VAL A 54 -14.66 -9.05 4.98
N TYR A 55 -13.99 -8.65 3.89
CA TYR A 55 -13.89 -9.45 2.67
C TYR A 55 -12.53 -10.15 2.57
N ASP A 56 -12.52 -11.36 2.03
CA ASP A 56 -11.27 -11.97 1.57
C ASP A 56 -10.86 -11.32 0.24
N THR A 57 -9.79 -10.53 0.29
CA THR A 57 -9.19 -9.95 -0.92
C THR A 57 -8.07 -10.86 -1.41
N TYR A 58 -8.12 -11.21 -2.69
CA TYR A 58 -7.08 -11.97 -3.39
C TYR A 58 -6.50 -11.11 -4.51
N ILE A 59 -5.17 -10.97 -4.51
CA ILE A 59 -4.42 -10.23 -5.53
C ILE A 59 -3.49 -11.21 -6.23
N PHE A 60 -3.75 -11.46 -7.51
CA PHE A 60 -2.97 -12.33 -8.37
C PHE A 60 -1.96 -11.48 -9.14
N MET A 61 -0.68 -11.77 -8.95
CA MET A 61 0.40 -10.99 -9.52
C MET A 61 1.59 -11.86 -9.95
N GLU A 62 2.48 -11.26 -10.72
CA GLU A 62 3.75 -11.85 -11.10
C GLU A 62 4.61 -12.17 -9.88
N PHE A 63 5.19 -13.37 -9.87
CA PHE A 63 6.25 -13.72 -8.94
C PHE A 63 7.58 -13.17 -9.49
N ILE A 64 8.19 -12.23 -8.76
CA ILE A 64 9.53 -11.72 -9.09
C ILE A 64 10.54 -12.52 -8.28
N GLU A 65 11.42 -13.23 -8.97
CA GLU A 65 12.53 -13.93 -8.34
C GLU A 65 13.55 -12.93 -7.78
N GLY A 66 13.93 -13.10 -6.52
CA GLY A 66 14.89 -12.24 -5.85
C GLY A 66 15.07 -12.60 -4.37
N GLU A 67 16.12 -12.05 -3.77
CA GLU A 67 16.34 -12.12 -2.32
C GLU A 67 15.89 -10.81 -1.66
N ASP A 68 15.22 -10.93 -0.51
CA ASP A 68 14.88 -9.77 0.31
C ASP A 68 16.13 -8.97 0.66
N LEU A 69 16.10 -7.67 0.38
CA LEU A 69 17.25 -6.79 0.57
C LEU A 69 17.70 -6.75 2.04
N GLY A 70 16.76 -6.84 3.00
CA GLY A 70 17.09 -6.87 4.42
C GLY A 70 17.89 -8.12 4.82
N LYS A 71 17.60 -9.26 4.21
CA LYS A 71 18.33 -10.53 4.42
C LYS A 71 19.71 -10.55 3.75
N SER A 72 19.83 -9.94 2.57
CA SER A 72 21.08 -9.97 1.79
C SER A 72 22.02 -8.79 2.06
N TRP A 73 21.54 -7.70 2.66
CA TRP A 73 22.30 -6.44 2.82
C TRP A 73 23.70 -6.61 3.42
N ALA A 74 23.83 -7.48 4.44
CA ALA A 74 25.09 -7.72 5.11
C ALA A 74 26.15 -8.40 4.21
N LYS A 75 25.70 -9.13 3.18
CA LYS A 75 26.56 -9.86 2.23
C LYS A 75 27.22 -8.95 1.20
N TYR A 76 26.62 -7.77 0.94
CA TYR A 76 27.09 -6.86 -0.10
C TYR A 76 28.27 -5.99 0.35
N ASN A 77 29.20 -5.78 -0.57
CA ASN A 77 30.30 -4.84 -0.41
C ASN A 77 29.85 -3.38 -0.60
N SER A 78 30.74 -2.43 -0.31
CA SER A 78 30.44 -1.00 -0.36
C SER A 78 30.00 -0.53 -1.76
N THR A 79 30.59 -1.07 -2.83
CA THR A 79 30.24 -0.71 -4.22
C THR A 79 28.84 -1.21 -4.58
N GLU A 80 28.50 -2.45 -4.25
CA GLU A 80 27.17 -3.02 -4.48
C GLU A 80 26.09 -2.25 -3.71
N LYS A 81 26.36 -1.90 -2.45
CA LYS A 81 25.45 -1.08 -1.64
C LYS A 81 25.24 0.30 -2.24
N GLN A 82 26.29 0.91 -2.81
CA GLN A 82 26.19 2.20 -3.47
C GLN A 82 25.32 2.13 -4.74
N ILE A 83 25.45 1.05 -5.53
CA ILE A 83 24.61 0.81 -6.71
C ILE A 83 23.14 0.67 -6.30
N ILE A 84 22.84 -0.23 -5.35
CA ILE A 84 21.49 -0.46 -4.85
C ILE A 84 20.88 0.84 -4.29
N SER A 85 21.65 1.61 -3.52
CA SER A 85 21.20 2.90 -2.97
C SER A 85 20.88 3.92 -4.07
N THR A 86 21.66 3.91 -5.15
CA THR A 86 21.42 4.78 -6.31
C THR A 86 20.14 4.40 -7.03
N ASP A 87 19.88 3.10 -7.22
CA ASP A 87 18.66 2.60 -7.85
C ASP A 87 17.42 2.88 -6.98
N LEU A 88 17.48 2.63 -5.67
CA LEU A 88 16.40 2.97 -4.74
C LEU A 88 16.11 4.48 -4.74
N LYS A 89 17.15 5.32 -4.74
CA LYS A 89 16.98 6.77 -4.85
C LYS A 89 16.28 7.14 -6.15
N LYS A 90 16.67 6.54 -7.28
CA LYS A 90 16.03 6.77 -8.57
C LYS A 90 14.54 6.42 -8.51
N HIS A 91 14.18 5.23 -8.02
CA HIS A 91 12.79 4.78 -7.94
C HIS A 91 11.94 5.66 -7.02
N ILE A 92 12.44 6.03 -5.83
CA ILE A 92 11.71 6.93 -4.92
C ILE A 92 11.57 8.34 -5.50
N THR A 93 12.59 8.82 -6.21
CA THR A 93 12.51 10.13 -6.89
C THR A 93 11.45 10.12 -7.99
N GLU A 94 11.41 9.06 -8.80
CA GLU A 94 10.42 8.87 -9.85
C GLU A 94 9.00 8.77 -9.26
N LEU A 95 8.81 7.99 -8.20
CA LEU A 95 7.51 7.87 -7.52
C LEU A 95 7.02 9.22 -6.98
N ARG A 96 7.92 10.02 -6.41
CA ARG A 96 7.60 11.37 -5.90
C ARG A 96 7.41 12.42 -6.99
N SER A 97 7.82 12.12 -8.22
CA SER A 97 7.62 13.01 -9.36
C SER A 97 6.22 12.91 -9.96
N LEU A 98 5.44 11.91 -9.54
CA LEU A 98 4.06 11.75 -9.96
C LEU A 98 3.24 13.01 -9.58
N PRO A 99 2.35 13.48 -10.48
CA PRO A 99 1.55 14.67 -10.20
C PRO A 99 0.75 14.53 -8.91
N ALA A 100 0.78 15.56 -8.08
CA ALA A 100 -0.07 15.65 -6.90
C ALA A 100 -1.54 15.72 -7.33
N ALA A 101 -2.39 14.97 -6.62
CA ALA A 101 -3.84 15.09 -6.78
C ALA A 101 -4.36 16.37 -6.12
N ASP A 102 -5.59 16.75 -6.46
CA ASP A 102 -6.35 17.82 -5.81
C ASP A 102 -6.96 17.38 -4.45
N TYR A 103 -6.50 16.26 -3.91
CA TYR A 103 -7.00 15.66 -2.67
C TYR A 103 -5.91 14.84 -1.97
N ILE A 104 -6.12 14.58 -0.67
CA ILE A 104 -5.28 13.70 0.15
C ILE A 104 -6.02 12.38 0.34
N GLY A 105 -5.50 11.31 -0.25
CA GLY A 105 -6.14 10.00 -0.23
C GLY A 105 -5.48 9.00 -1.18
N SER A 106 -6.01 7.78 -1.22
CA SER A 106 -5.59 6.76 -2.18
C SER A 106 -6.04 7.11 -3.61
N VAL A 107 -5.48 6.41 -4.60
CA VAL A 107 -5.87 6.58 -6.01
C VAL A 107 -7.39 6.44 -6.22
N HIS A 108 -7.91 7.14 -7.23
CA HIS A 108 -9.35 7.21 -7.52
C HIS A 108 -10.21 7.76 -6.37
N LYS A 109 -9.72 8.79 -5.67
CA LYS A 109 -10.44 9.42 -4.56
C LYS A 109 -10.78 8.40 -3.46
N GLY A 110 -9.84 7.50 -3.18
CA GLY A 110 -9.95 6.52 -2.11
C GLY A 110 -9.53 7.08 -0.74
N PRO A 111 -9.80 6.32 0.33
CA PRO A 111 -9.46 6.72 1.70
C PRO A 111 -7.94 6.76 1.91
N VAL A 112 -7.49 7.42 2.98
CA VAL A 112 -6.11 7.35 3.46
C VAL A 112 -5.94 6.05 4.24
N THR A 113 -4.94 5.25 3.87
CA THR A 113 -4.66 3.94 4.48
C THR A 113 -3.37 3.93 5.32
N GLY A 114 -2.86 5.11 5.69
CA GLY A 114 -1.63 5.23 6.48
C GLY A 114 -1.86 4.92 7.96
N VAL A 115 -0.83 4.42 8.63
CA VAL A 115 -0.79 4.09 10.08
C VAL A 115 -1.32 5.22 10.98
N ILE A 116 -1.21 6.46 10.54
CA ILE A 116 -1.69 7.65 11.27
C ILE A 116 -3.21 7.61 11.52
N LEU A 117 -3.98 6.94 10.66
CA LEU A 117 -5.43 6.80 10.78
C LEU A 117 -5.86 5.34 11.04
N GLU A 118 -4.93 4.44 11.34
CA GLU A 118 -5.21 3.01 11.57
C GLU A 118 -6.03 2.75 12.84
N TRP A 119 -5.96 3.68 13.80
CA TRP A 119 -6.81 3.66 15.00
C TRP A 119 -8.25 4.09 14.74
N SER A 120 -8.55 4.63 13.56
CA SER A 120 -9.90 4.98 13.17
C SER A 120 -10.65 3.72 12.74
N THR A 121 -11.77 3.42 13.38
CA THR A 121 -12.64 2.29 13.00
C THR A 121 -13.35 2.51 11.67
N THR A 122 -13.22 3.70 11.07
CA THR A 122 -13.87 4.08 9.81
C THR A 122 -12.83 4.48 8.80
N SER A 123 -12.99 4.01 7.57
CA SER A 123 -12.17 4.44 6.43
C SER A 123 -12.36 5.95 6.20
N ARG A 124 -11.29 6.74 6.34
CA ARG A 124 -11.36 8.21 6.25
C ARG A 124 -10.69 8.76 5.00
N GLY A 125 -11.22 9.90 4.54
CA GLY A 125 -10.81 10.53 3.31
C GLY A 125 -11.59 9.99 2.09
N PRO A 126 -11.27 10.46 0.88
CA PRO A 126 -10.24 11.46 0.58
C PRO A 126 -10.58 12.83 1.16
N PHE A 127 -9.56 13.62 1.49
CA PHE A 127 -9.71 14.97 2.02
C PHE A 127 -9.43 16.00 0.94
N LYS A 128 -10.22 17.08 0.91
CA LYS A 128 -10.04 18.17 -0.07
C LYS A 128 -8.91 19.13 0.31
N SER A 129 -8.52 19.14 1.58
CA SER A 129 -7.50 20.06 2.09
C SER A 129 -6.66 19.41 3.18
N GLU A 130 -5.45 19.94 3.38
CA GLU A 130 -4.60 19.60 4.53
C GLU A 130 -5.28 19.95 5.86
N GLY A 131 -6.10 21.01 5.89
CA GLY A 131 -6.87 21.39 7.08
C GLY A 131 -7.85 20.30 7.52
N ASP A 132 -8.63 19.76 6.57
CA ASP A 132 -9.58 18.67 6.83
C ASP A 132 -8.85 17.40 7.29
N PHE A 133 -7.73 17.08 6.64
CA PHE A 133 -6.90 15.93 7.01
C PHE A 133 -6.32 16.07 8.43
N ASN A 134 -5.73 17.21 8.76
CA ASN A 134 -5.12 17.45 10.07
C ASN A 134 -6.16 17.48 11.20
N ALA A 135 -7.32 18.10 10.98
CA ALA A 135 -8.42 18.09 11.94
C ALA A 135 -8.88 16.65 12.25
N THR A 136 -9.01 15.85 11.19
CA THR A 136 -9.38 14.43 11.28
C THR A 136 -8.38 13.62 12.11
N ILE A 137 -7.08 13.86 11.92
CA ILE A 137 -6.02 13.24 12.73
C ILE A 137 -6.23 13.62 14.19
N VAL A 138 -6.31 14.91 14.51
CA VAL A 138 -6.48 15.39 15.90
C VAL A 138 -7.69 14.76 16.58
N ASP A 139 -8.81 14.63 15.88
CA ASP A 139 -10.02 14.02 16.42
C ASP A 139 -9.86 12.52 16.68
N ASP A 140 -9.21 11.77 15.78
CA ASP A 140 -8.90 10.36 16.03
C ASP A 140 -7.98 10.16 17.24
N TRP A 141 -6.95 10.99 17.38
CA TRP A 141 -6.06 10.96 18.55
C TRP A 141 -6.81 11.26 19.85
N ARG A 142 -7.76 12.21 19.84
CA ARG A 142 -8.60 12.52 21.01
C ARG A 142 -9.49 11.33 21.39
N MET A 143 -10.12 10.69 20.41
CA MET A 143 -10.97 9.52 20.65
C MET A 143 -10.16 8.34 21.19
N ALA A 144 -8.98 8.07 20.63
CA ALA A 144 -8.11 6.99 21.08
C ALA A 144 -7.67 7.16 22.55
N ARG A 145 -7.52 8.40 23.04
CA ARG A 145 -7.12 8.71 24.42
C ARG A 145 -8.29 8.65 25.42
N SER A 146 -9.53 8.64 24.94
CA SER A 146 -10.74 8.55 25.77
C SER A 146 -11.27 7.13 25.95
N ARG A 147 -10.63 6.14 25.33
CA ARG A 147 -10.86 4.71 25.53
C ARG A 147 -9.87 4.16 26.54
#